data_AF-A0A8J4QJP9-F1
#
_entry.id   AF-A0A8J4QJP9-F1
#
_cell.length_a   1.000
_cell.length_b   1.000
_cell.length_c   1.000
_cell.angle_alpha   90.00
_cell.angle_beta   90.00
_cell.angle_gamma   90.00
#
_symmetry.space_group_name_H-M   'P 1'
#
loop_
_entity.id
_entity.type
_entity.pdbx_description
1 polymer ?
#
loop_
_entity_poly.entity_id
_entity_poly.type
_entity_poly.pdbx_seq_one_letter_code
_entity_poly.pdbx_strand_id
1 'polypeptide(L)'
;MLVGNKNSFMKRSRRQLFTREKTGSGRISACGGNGYGGGGGGRVSVNVFSRHYDPEIFVHGGSSFGCPKNAGAAGTLYDAVPRSLIVSNHNISTDTETLLLEFPNQPLWTNVYIQNNARASVPLLWSRVQVEGQISLLCGGKLSFGLAHYASSEFELLAEELLMSDSEMKVYGALRMSVKIFLMWNSTMLIDGGEDVILATSLLEASNLIVLKKSSVIHSNANLGVHGQGLLNLSGPGNLIEAQRLVLSLFYSIHIGLESVLRGPLENATTAVVTPKLHCENQDCPIELHHPPEDCNVNSSLSFTLQICRVEDITVEGLIKGSVVHFHRARTISVQSSGIISASGMGCTGGVGGGHVLSNVGSGGGHGGKGGLGCYNGSCVEGGISYGNANLPCELGSGSGDESLADSTAGGGIIGGSIVHHLVTILL
;
A
#
# COMPACT_ATOMS: atom_id res chain seq x y z
N MET A 1 70.47 -7.30 22.45
CA MET A 1 70.67 -8.29 21.37
C MET A 1 69.55 -9.29 21.46
N LEU A 2 68.52 -9.16 20.62
CA LEU A 2 67.71 -10.24 20.05
C LEU A 2 66.73 -9.58 19.06
N VAL A 3 66.76 -10.12 17.85
CA VAL A 3 66.17 -9.63 16.61
C VAL A 3 64.91 -10.45 16.31
N GLY A 4 63.94 -9.85 15.62
CA GLY A 4 62.87 -10.54 14.89
C GLY A 4 61.48 -10.35 15.52
N ASN A 5 60.40 -10.10 14.80
CA ASN A 5 60.18 -10.16 13.36
C ASN A 5 58.90 -9.34 13.04
N LYS A 6 58.89 -8.67 11.88
CA LYS A 6 57.68 -8.04 11.32
C LYS A 6 56.70 -9.14 10.91
N ASN A 7 55.45 -9.06 11.37
CA ASN A 7 54.31 -9.45 10.54
C ASN A 7 53.06 -8.70 10.99
N SER A 8 52.62 -7.81 10.10
CA SER A 8 51.42 -6.99 10.21
C SER A 8 50.16 -7.85 10.11
N PHE A 9 49.29 -7.77 11.10
CA PHE A 9 47.87 -8.02 10.92
C PHE A 9 47.12 -6.76 11.36
N MET A 10 46.55 -6.06 10.38
CA MET A 10 45.59 -4.98 10.60
C MET A 10 44.40 -5.52 11.41
N LYS A 11 44.43 -5.34 12.72
CA LYS A 11 43.21 -5.36 13.54
C LYS A 11 42.45 -4.06 13.25
N ARG A 12 41.43 -4.13 12.38
CA ARG A 12 40.38 -3.10 12.32
C ARG A 12 39.80 -2.96 13.72
N SER A 13 40.10 -1.85 14.40
CA SER A 13 39.62 -1.64 15.77
C SER A 13 38.10 -1.42 15.75
N ARG A 14 37.32 -2.42 16.16
CA ARG A 14 35.97 -2.18 16.67
C ARG A 14 36.14 -1.49 18.02
N ARG A 15 35.98 -0.15 18.07
CA ARG A 15 35.90 0.56 19.36
C ARG A 15 34.49 0.37 19.92
N GLN A 16 34.30 -0.63 20.77
CA GLN A 16 33.15 -0.70 21.65
C GLN A 16 33.50 0.05 22.95
N LEU A 17 32.74 1.12 23.24
CA LEU A 17 32.83 1.84 24.51
C LEU A 17 31.85 1.21 25.49
N PHE A 18 32.35 0.41 26.43
CA PHE A 18 31.56 -0.10 27.56
C PHE A 18 31.78 0.83 28.76
N THR A 19 30.73 1.54 29.19
CA THR A 19 30.78 2.43 30.36
C THR A 19 29.50 2.24 31.17
N ARG A 20 29.64 1.93 32.46
CA ARG A 20 28.49 1.72 33.37
C ARG A 20 27.71 3.00 33.67
N GLU A 21 28.39 4.13 33.61
CA GLU A 21 27.82 5.46 33.87
C GLU A 21 28.50 6.47 32.95
N LYS A 22 27.72 7.35 32.31
CA LYS A 22 28.23 8.51 31.57
C LYS A 22 27.66 9.77 32.17
N THR A 23 28.54 10.67 32.57
CA THR A 23 28.21 12.00 33.10
C THR A 23 28.78 13.06 32.15
N GLY A 24 27.93 13.96 31.67
CA GLY A 24 28.35 15.13 30.87
C GLY A 24 27.43 15.41 29.68
N SER A 25 27.18 16.69 29.40
CA SER A 25 26.36 17.20 28.29
C SER A 25 27.14 17.29 26.96
N GLY A 26 28.09 16.40 26.76
CA GLY A 26 28.96 16.39 25.59
C GLY A 26 28.24 15.87 24.34
N ARG A 27 28.88 16.08 23.18
CA ARG A 27 28.38 15.67 21.87
C ARG A 27 29.15 14.45 21.36
N ILE A 28 28.47 13.37 21.03
CA ILE A 28 29.04 12.12 20.47
C ILE A 28 28.61 12.00 19.02
N SER A 29 29.57 11.75 18.13
CA SER A 29 29.28 11.63 16.70
C SER A 29 30.04 10.49 16.04
N ALA A 30 29.38 9.89 15.05
CA ALA A 30 30.06 9.10 14.04
C ALA A 30 29.47 9.47 12.68
N CYS A 31 30.31 9.98 11.79
CA CYS A 31 29.90 10.56 10.52
C CYS A 31 30.70 9.93 9.38
N GLY A 32 30.08 9.78 8.21
CA GLY A 32 30.80 9.37 7.00
C GLY A 32 31.81 10.43 6.54
N GLY A 33 32.85 9.98 5.83
CA GLY A 33 33.87 10.88 5.28
C GLY A 33 33.40 11.65 4.04
N ASN A 34 33.93 12.85 3.84
CA ASN A 34 33.63 13.70 2.70
C ASN A 34 34.66 13.49 1.58
N GLY A 35 34.23 13.47 0.32
CA GLY A 35 35.13 13.31 -0.82
C GLY A 35 34.42 13.42 -2.17
N TYR A 36 35.11 13.04 -3.25
CA TYR A 36 34.49 12.98 -4.58
C TYR A 36 33.26 12.06 -4.63
N GLY A 37 33.25 11.01 -3.80
CA GLY A 37 32.06 10.26 -3.41
C GLY A 37 31.77 10.41 -1.92
N GLY A 38 30.53 10.13 -1.51
CA GLY A 38 30.11 10.19 -0.11
C GLY A 38 30.49 8.93 0.65
N GLY A 39 31.17 9.09 1.80
CA GLY A 39 31.51 7.97 2.69
C GLY A 39 30.28 7.42 3.40
N GLY A 40 30.25 6.09 3.62
CA GLY A 40 29.17 5.44 4.36
C GLY A 40 29.01 5.99 5.78
N GLY A 41 27.78 5.97 6.28
CA GLY A 41 27.41 6.56 7.55
C GLY A 41 28.13 5.96 8.75
N GLY A 42 28.43 6.83 9.70
CA GLY A 42 29.03 6.41 10.95
C GLY A 42 28.08 5.56 11.78
N ARG A 43 28.66 4.71 12.63
CA ARG A 43 27.93 3.75 13.46
C ARG A 43 28.28 3.97 14.91
N VAL A 44 27.26 4.17 15.73
CA VAL A 44 27.38 4.28 17.18
C VAL A 44 26.57 3.16 17.80
N SER A 45 27.16 2.43 18.73
CA SER A 45 26.42 1.57 19.62
C SER A 45 26.70 2.01 21.05
N VAL A 46 25.63 2.20 21.81
CA VAL A 46 25.70 2.57 23.22
C VAL A 46 25.03 1.49 24.05
N ASN A 47 25.60 1.26 25.23
CA ASN A 47 25.04 0.40 26.26
C ASN A 47 25.24 1.13 27.58
N VAL A 48 24.30 2.02 27.92
CA VAL A 48 24.38 2.92 29.08
C VAL A 48 23.05 2.88 29.82
N PHE A 49 23.06 2.34 31.04
CA PHE A 49 21.85 2.11 31.83
C PHE A 49 21.26 3.38 32.45
N SER A 50 22.11 4.33 32.85
CA SER A 50 21.69 5.62 33.41
C SER A 50 22.33 6.78 32.65
N ARG A 51 21.48 7.69 32.13
CA ARG A 51 21.89 8.95 31.48
C ARG A 51 21.40 10.11 32.34
N HIS A 52 22.28 10.65 33.20
CA HIS A 52 21.92 11.78 34.07
C HIS A 52 21.90 13.14 33.33
N TYR A 53 22.61 13.24 32.20
CA TYR A 53 22.66 14.38 31.30
C TYR A 53 22.69 13.81 29.88
N ASP A 54 21.53 13.68 29.22
CA ASP A 54 21.39 12.95 27.96
C ASP A 54 22.32 13.54 26.88
N PRO A 55 23.44 12.87 26.51
CA PRO A 55 24.40 13.43 25.58
C PRO A 55 23.81 13.43 24.16
N GLU A 56 24.07 14.48 23.39
CA GLU A 56 23.63 14.52 21.99
C GLU A 56 24.43 13.49 21.18
N ILE A 57 23.75 12.44 20.71
CA ILE A 57 24.32 11.44 19.82
C ILE A 57 23.72 11.62 18.43
N PHE A 58 24.57 11.84 17.44
CA PHE A 58 24.12 11.97 16.05
C PHE A 58 25.03 11.17 15.12
N VAL A 59 24.40 10.61 14.11
CA VAL A 59 25.00 9.75 13.10
C VAL A 59 24.49 10.19 11.74
N HIS A 60 25.36 10.21 10.74
CA HIS A 60 24.99 10.53 9.36
C HIS A 60 26.02 10.02 8.35
N GLY A 61 25.63 9.99 7.08
CA GLY A 61 26.49 9.75 5.92
C GLY A 61 27.48 10.90 5.66
N GLY A 62 28.46 10.65 4.81
CA GLY A 62 29.42 11.65 4.36
C GLY A 62 28.96 12.40 3.10
N SER A 63 29.51 13.58 2.87
CA SER A 63 29.18 14.41 1.70
C SER A 63 29.94 13.97 0.43
N SER A 64 29.26 14.07 -0.72
CA SER A 64 29.83 13.81 -2.04
C SER A 64 30.00 15.12 -2.81
N PHE A 65 31.22 15.41 -3.28
CA PHE A 65 31.51 16.59 -4.11
C PHE A 65 31.08 16.39 -5.56
N GLY A 66 31.13 15.15 -6.07
CA GLY A 66 30.72 14.83 -7.44
C GLY A 66 29.19 14.78 -7.61
N CYS A 67 28.47 14.35 -6.58
CA CYS A 67 27.01 14.29 -6.56
C CYS A 67 26.45 14.83 -5.23
N PRO A 68 26.27 16.16 -5.09
CA PRO A 68 25.83 16.76 -3.82
C PRO A 68 24.49 16.23 -3.29
N LYS A 69 23.62 15.73 -4.18
CA LYS A 69 22.33 15.13 -3.82
C LYS A 69 22.42 13.68 -3.33
N ASN A 70 23.55 13.00 -3.59
CA ASN A 70 23.77 11.61 -3.19
C ASN A 70 24.97 11.53 -2.22
N ALA A 71 24.73 11.87 -0.96
CA ALA A 71 25.65 11.59 0.13
C ALA A 71 25.79 10.07 0.34
N GLY A 72 26.82 9.65 1.08
CA GLY A 72 26.95 8.23 1.43
C GLY A 72 25.80 7.74 2.32
N ALA A 73 25.73 6.42 2.52
CA ALA A 73 24.67 5.77 3.29
C ALA A 73 24.42 6.44 4.66
N ALA A 74 23.19 6.42 5.15
CA ALA A 74 22.82 7.00 6.44
C ALA A 74 23.54 6.33 7.62
N GLY A 75 23.76 7.09 8.69
CA GLY A 75 24.40 6.59 9.91
C GLY A 75 23.44 5.78 10.77
N THR A 76 23.98 4.92 11.64
CA THR A 76 23.19 4.09 12.55
C THR A 76 23.59 4.28 14.01
N LEU A 77 22.60 4.43 14.87
CA LEU A 77 22.73 4.46 16.31
C LEU A 77 21.92 3.30 16.89
N TYR A 78 22.60 2.38 17.57
CA TYR A 78 21.94 1.31 18.31
C TYR A 78 22.09 1.54 19.81
N ASP A 79 20.98 1.70 20.52
CA ASP A 79 20.95 1.72 21.98
C ASP A 79 20.54 0.34 22.52
N ALA A 80 21.46 -0.30 23.23
CA ALA A 80 21.30 -1.66 23.72
C ALA A 80 20.31 -1.77 24.89
N VAL A 81 20.07 -0.69 25.65
CA VAL A 81 19.18 -0.72 26.83
C VAL A 81 17.70 -0.75 26.43
N PRO A 82 17.20 0.23 25.64
CA PRO A 82 15.85 0.16 25.06
C PRO A 82 15.81 -0.67 23.76
N ARG A 83 16.90 -1.39 23.41
CA ARG A 83 17.02 -2.21 22.19
C ARG A 83 16.50 -1.49 20.93
N SER A 84 16.91 -0.24 20.75
CA SER A 84 16.35 0.66 19.73
C SER A 84 17.38 0.97 18.65
N LEU A 85 17.01 0.78 17.39
CA LEU A 85 17.81 1.16 16.22
C LEU A 85 17.30 2.50 15.66
N ILE A 86 18.20 3.45 15.48
CA ILE A 86 17.95 4.73 14.82
C ILE A 86 18.84 4.81 13.59
N VAL A 87 18.24 4.92 12.42
CA VAL A 87 18.90 5.23 11.16
C VAL A 87 18.61 6.70 10.85
N SER A 88 19.65 7.52 10.77
CA SER A 88 19.50 8.95 10.55
C SER A 88 20.54 9.45 9.55
N ASN A 89 20.14 10.38 8.68
CA ASN A 89 21.07 11.07 7.81
C ASN A 89 21.21 12.56 8.13
N HIS A 90 20.68 13.00 9.28
CA HIS A 90 20.75 14.38 9.72
C HIS A 90 20.31 15.38 8.63
N ASN A 91 19.23 15.03 7.93
CA ASN A 91 18.61 15.80 6.85
C ASN A 91 19.47 15.97 5.59
N ILE A 92 20.61 15.26 5.50
CA ILE A 92 21.42 15.20 4.29
C ILE A 92 20.71 14.31 3.28
N SER A 93 20.58 14.76 2.03
CA SER A 93 19.98 13.95 0.97
C SER A 93 20.94 12.84 0.52
N THR A 94 20.42 11.64 0.36
CA THR A 94 21.15 10.50 -0.20
C THR A 94 20.22 9.70 -1.09
N ASP A 95 20.76 9.03 -2.11
CA ASP A 95 20.12 7.94 -2.84
C ASP A 95 20.71 6.58 -2.44
N THR A 96 21.69 6.58 -1.53
CA THR A 96 22.34 5.37 -1.03
C THR A 96 21.56 4.82 0.16
N GLU A 97 21.13 3.56 0.06
CA GLU A 97 20.38 2.89 1.12
C GLU A 97 21.32 2.25 2.16
N THR A 98 20.98 2.43 3.44
CA THR A 98 21.60 1.68 4.54
C THR A 98 20.97 0.29 4.62
N LEU A 99 21.76 -0.74 4.32
CA LEU A 99 21.27 -2.12 4.28
C LEU A 99 21.03 -2.67 5.70
N LEU A 100 19.83 -3.21 5.93
CA LEU A 100 19.38 -3.93 7.10
C LEU A 100 19.24 -5.42 6.72
N LEU A 101 20.33 -6.16 6.88
CA LEU A 101 20.42 -7.55 6.40
C LEU A 101 19.80 -8.57 7.36
N GLU A 102 19.71 -8.26 8.64
CA GLU A 102 19.25 -9.21 9.65
C GLU A 102 18.56 -8.46 10.79
N PHE A 103 17.41 -8.98 11.22
CA PHE A 103 16.72 -8.57 12.43
C PHE A 103 16.89 -9.67 13.48
N PRO A 104 17.14 -9.32 14.75
CA PRO A 104 17.39 -10.32 15.78
C PRO A 104 16.11 -11.11 16.10
N ASN A 105 16.23 -12.43 16.23
CA ASN A 105 15.11 -13.29 16.62
C ASN A 105 14.81 -13.23 18.13
N GLN A 106 15.84 -13.23 18.98
CA GLN A 106 15.73 -13.04 20.43
C GLN A 106 17.02 -12.45 21.02
N PRO A 107 16.94 -11.41 21.88
CA PRO A 107 15.76 -10.55 22.09
C PRO A 107 15.48 -9.69 20.85
N LEU A 108 14.20 -9.43 20.57
CA LEU A 108 13.78 -8.55 19.48
C LEU A 108 14.31 -7.12 19.72
N TRP A 109 14.39 -6.31 18.66
CA TRP A 109 14.47 -4.86 18.87
C TRP A 109 13.12 -4.33 19.34
N THR A 110 13.14 -3.35 20.24
CA THR A 110 11.92 -2.72 20.72
C THR A 110 11.45 -1.65 19.76
N ASN A 111 12.35 -0.82 19.23
CA ASN A 111 11.98 0.23 18.30
C ASN A 111 12.96 0.37 17.14
N VAL A 112 12.44 0.74 15.98
CA VAL A 112 13.23 1.07 14.79
C VAL A 112 12.77 2.41 14.23
N TYR A 113 13.69 3.37 14.16
CA TYR A 113 13.43 4.71 13.65
C TYR A 113 14.26 4.93 12.39
N ILE A 114 13.63 5.38 11.32
CA ILE A 114 14.31 5.82 10.09
C ILE A 114 13.90 7.26 9.85
N GLN A 115 14.84 8.18 9.99
CA GLN A 115 14.51 9.60 10.10
C GLN A 115 15.49 10.54 9.41
N ASN A 116 15.06 11.77 9.17
CA ASN A 116 15.88 12.88 8.69
C ASN A 116 16.60 12.55 7.37
N ASN A 117 15.83 12.27 6.32
CA ASN A 117 16.29 11.85 4.98
C ASN A 117 17.15 10.56 4.96
N ALA A 118 17.10 9.75 6.02
CA ALA A 118 17.69 8.42 5.99
C ALA A 118 16.93 7.52 5.02
N ARG A 119 17.69 6.72 4.27
CA ARG A 119 17.16 5.62 3.48
C ARG A 119 17.70 4.32 4.04
N ALA A 120 16.83 3.37 4.30
CA ALA A 120 17.18 2.03 4.74
C ALA A 120 16.48 1.00 3.86
N SER A 121 17.09 -0.18 3.74
CA SER A 121 16.62 -1.22 2.84
C SER A 121 16.77 -2.59 3.46
N VAL A 122 15.76 -3.44 3.26
CA VAL A 122 15.75 -4.86 3.62
C VAL A 122 15.83 -5.65 2.32
N PRO A 123 17.04 -5.95 1.81
CA PRO A 123 17.22 -6.35 0.42
C PRO A 123 17.09 -7.87 0.19
N LEU A 124 17.01 -8.69 1.24
CA LEU A 124 17.00 -10.15 1.09
C LEU A 124 15.62 -10.64 0.64
N LEU A 125 15.59 -11.54 -0.34
CA LEU A 125 14.39 -12.03 -1.05
C LEU A 125 13.27 -12.54 -0.13
N TRP A 126 13.64 -13.11 1.03
CA TRP A 126 12.72 -13.49 2.08
C TRP A 126 13.25 -12.90 3.39
N SER A 127 12.55 -11.89 3.88
CA SER A 127 12.93 -11.22 5.13
C SER A 127 11.73 -11.11 6.05
N ARG A 128 11.93 -11.52 7.30
CA ARG A 128 11.03 -11.21 8.40
C ARG A 128 11.62 -10.07 9.21
N VAL A 129 10.91 -8.94 9.21
CA VAL A 129 11.17 -7.80 10.07
C VAL A 129 10.23 -7.90 11.26
N GLN A 130 10.78 -8.24 12.42
CA GLN A 130 10.02 -8.35 13.65
C GLN A 130 10.57 -7.39 14.70
N VAL A 131 9.71 -6.48 15.16
CA VAL A 131 10.00 -5.47 16.18
C VAL A 131 8.94 -5.60 17.28
N GLU A 132 9.36 -5.52 18.54
CA GLU A 132 8.47 -5.73 19.68
C GLU A 132 7.52 -4.56 19.90
N GLY A 133 7.95 -3.32 19.62
CA GLY A 133 7.17 -2.11 19.80
C GLY A 133 6.93 -1.42 18.46
N GLN A 134 7.69 -0.36 18.19
CA GLN A 134 7.35 0.59 17.13
C GLN A 134 8.36 0.62 15.97
N ILE A 135 7.85 0.68 14.75
CA ILE A 135 8.59 1.11 13.55
C ILE A 135 8.11 2.50 13.15
N SER A 136 9.04 3.44 13.02
CA SER A 136 8.74 4.84 12.75
C SER A 136 9.56 5.37 11.58
N LEU A 137 8.88 5.87 10.55
CA LEU A 137 9.46 6.57 9.41
C LEU A 137 9.11 8.06 9.50
N LEU A 138 10.12 8.92 9.67
CA LEU A 138 9.91 10.33 10.00
C LEU A 138 10.77 11.26 9.12
N CYS A 139 10.29 12.47 8.85
CA CYS A 139 11.10 13.57 8.30
C CYS A 139 11.93 13.17 7.07
N GLY A 140 11.27 12.68 6.02
CA GLY A 140 11.89 12.21 4.78
C GLY A 140 12.51 10.82 4.86
N GLY A 141 12.31 10.10 5.96
CA GLY A 141 12.75 8.72 6.13
C GLY A 141 12.15 7.79 5.06
N LYS A 142 12.97 6.88 4.54
CA LYS A 142 12.56 5.89 3.54
C LYS A 142 12.95 4.48 3.95
N LEU A 143 12.00 3.56 3.87
CA LEU A 143 12.23 2.13 4.08
C LEU A 143 11.81 1.35 2.84
N SER A 144 12.77 0.65 2.24
CA SER A 144 12.55 -0.19 1.06
C SER A 144 12.63 -1.67 1.45
N PHE A 145 11.77 -2.50 0.86
CA PHE A 145 11.83 -3.95 0.91
C PHE A 145 12.11 -4.49 -0.49
N GLY A 146 13.12 -5.34 -0.61
CA GLY A 146 13.55 -5.89 -1.89
C GLY A 146 14.28 -4.87 -2.75
N LEU A 147 14.41 -5.20 -4.03
CA LEU A 147 15.17 -4.42 -5.01
C LEU A 147 14.27 -4.07 -6.20
N ALA A 148 14.37 -2.84 -6.71
CA ALA A 148 13.45 -2.27 -7.71
C ALA A 148 13.32 -3.04 -9.04
N HIS A 149 14.20 -3.98 -9.33
CA HIS A 149 14.17 -4.80 -10.55
C HIS A 149 13.94 -6.30 -10.26
N TYR A 150 13.66 -6.65 -9.00
CA TYR A 150 13.49 -8.02 -8.53
C TYR A 150 12.27 -8.09 -7.60
N ALA A 151 11.10 -7.77 -8.15
CA ALA A 151 9.80 -7.89 -7.47
C ALA A 151 9.33 -9.37 -7.37
N SER A 152 10.26 -10.28 -7.03
CA SER A 152 10.03 -11.71 -6.90
C SER A 152 10.14 -12.17 -5.43
N SER A 153 9.97 -11.24 -4.50
CA SER A 153 10.28 -11.42 -3.07
C SER A 153 9.01 -11.39 -2.22
N GLU A 154 9.07 -12.03 -1.06
CA GLU A 154 7.99 -11.99 -0.06
C GLU A 154 8.54 -11.53 1.29
N PHE A 155 7.90 -10.53 1.87
CA PHE A 155 8.34 -9.88 3.10
C PHE A 155 7.29 -10.01 4.18
N GLU A 156 7.77 -10.19 5.42
CA GLU A 156 6.92 -10.15 6.60
C GLU A 156 7.33 -8.98 7.49
N LEU A 157 6.36 -8.16 7.89
CA LEU A 157 6.56 -7.07 8.85
C LEU A 157 5.64 -7.29 10.05
N LEU A 158 6.22 -7.40 11.23
CA LEU A 158 5.52 -7.54 12.50
C LEU A 158 5.99 -6.47 13.48
N ALA A 159 5.05 -5.67 13.99
CA ALA A 159 5.29 -4.65 15.00
C ALA A 159 4.01 -4.39 15.81
N GLU A 160 4.11 -3.74 16.97
CA GLU A 160 2.90 -3.19 17.61
C GLU A 160 2.39 -1.97 16.84
N GLU A 161 3.31 -1.09 16.43
CA GLU A 161 2.95 0.17 15.79
C GLU A 161 3.82 0.44 14.56
N LEU A 162 3.17 0.85 13.46
CA LEU A 162 3.83 1.44 12.30
C LEU A 162 3.39 2.91 12.17
N LEU A 163 4.34 3.82 12.34
CA LEU A 163 4.12 5.26 12.21
C LEU A 163 4.87 5.81 11.00
N MET A 164 4.18 6.59 10.18
CA MET A 164 4.75 7.23 9.00
C MET A 164 4.37 8.71 9.00
N SER A 165 5.37 9.60 9.00
CA SER A 165 5.19 11.06 8.88
C SER A 165 6.19 11.65 7.91
N ASP A 166 5.68 12.28 6.84
CA ASP A 166 6.49 12.89 5.78
C ASP A 166 7.52 11.89 5.22
N SER A 167 7.07 10.66 4.94
CA SER A 167 7.94 9.51 4.74
C SER A 167 7.47 8.58 3.63
N GLU A 168 8.34 7.68 3.19
CA GLU A 168 8.04 6.74 2.10
C GLU A 168 8.39 5.31 2.50
N MET A 169 7.46 4.37 2.30
CA MET A 169 7.73 2.94 2.33
C MET A 169 7.59 2.37 0.92
N LYS A 170 8.55 1.57 0.48
CA LYS A 170 8.54 0.91 -0.82
C LYS A 170 8.68 -0.59 -0.64
N VAL A 171 7.89 -1.36 -1.37
CA VAL A 171 7.94 -2.81 -1.40
C VAL A 171 8.06 -3.26 -2.84
N TYR A 172 9.08 -4.08 -3.12
CA TYR A 172 9.28 -4.72 -4.41
C TYR A 172 9.03 -6.22 -4.26
N GLY A 173 7.79 -6.64 -4.46
CA GLY A 173 7.26 -7.99 -4.22
C GLY A 173 5.97 -7.95 -3.38
N ALA A 174 5.72 -9.03 -2.64
CA ALA A 174 4.57 -9.14 -1.73
C ALA A 174 4.94 -8.74 -0.30
N LEU A 175 4.05 -8.02 0.38
CA LEU A 175 4.17 -7.71 1.81
C LEU A 175 3.05 -8.37 2.61
N ARG A 176 3.42 -9.14 3.63
CA ARG A 176 2.55 -9.56 4.73
C ARG A 176 2.88 -8.74 5.97
N MET A 177 2.05 -7.75 6.24
CA MET A 177 2.18 -6.87 7.39
C MET A 177 1.15 -7.25 8.46
N SER A 178 1.58 -7.34 9.71
CA SER A 178 0.70 -7.51 10.86
C SER A 178 1.11 -6.54 11.97
N VAL A 179 0.26 -5.55 12.24
CA VAL A 179 0.45 -4.51 13.26
C VAL A 179 -0.78 -4.35 14.14
N LYS A 180 -0.65 -3.64 15.28
CA LYS A 180 -1.83 -3.21 16.05
C LYS A 180 -2.34 -1.86 15.54
N ILE A 181 -1.43 -0.92 15.35
CA ILE A 181 -1.75 0.45 14.96
C ILE A 181 -0.93 0.84 13.73
N PHE A 182 -1.61 1.34 12.69
CA PHE A 182 -0.97 1.89 11.49
C PHE A 182 -1.40 3.34 11.27
N LEU A 183 -0.47 4.28 11.42
CA LEU A 183 -0.73 5.71 11.27
C LEU A 183 0.13 6.31 10.16
N MET A 184 -0.52 7.01 9.23
CA MET A 184 0.15 7.72 8.14
C MET A 184 -0.24 9.20 8.14
N TRP A 185 0.76 10.07 8.01
CA TRP A 185 0.62 11.51 7.91
C TRP A 185 1.51 12.06 6.80
N ASN A 186 0.92 12.53 5.69
CA ASN A 186 1.69 13.03 4.53
C ASN A 186 2.77 12.06 4.06
N SER A 187 2.40 10.77 4.06
CA SER A 187 3.30 9.67 3.75
C SER A 187 2.73 8.75 2.70
N THR A 188 3.62 8.06 1.99
CA THR A 188 3.28 7.16 0.89
C THR A 188 3.80 5.75 1.19
N MET A 189 2.96 4.74 0.99
CA MET A 189 3.34 3.33 0.91
C MET A 189 3.10 2.86 -0.52
N LEU A 190 4.16 2.40 -1.18
CA LEU A 190 4.15 1.92 -2.55
C LEU A 190 4.48 0.43 -2.57
N ILE A 191 3.58 -0.38 -3.13
CA ILE A 191 3.78 -1.82 -3.31
C ILE A 191 3.81 -2.11 -4.80
N ASP A 192 4.97 -2.53 -5.26
CA ASP A 192 5.22 -3.03 -6.60
C ASP A 192 5.28 -4.56 -6.52
N GLY A 193 4.15 -5.22 -6.80
CA GLY A 193 4.03 -6.67 -6.81
C GLY A 193 4.69 -7.35 -8.02
N GLY A 194 5.28 -6.57 -8.95
CA GLY A 194 5.92 -7.09 -10.15
C GLY A 194 4.95 -7.69 -11.16
N GLU A 195 5.51 -8.41 -12.14
CA GLU A 195 4.76 -9.06 -13.21
C GLU A 195 4.34 -10.51 -12.87
N ASP A 196 4.81 -11.04 -11.73
CA ASP A 196 4.56 -12.43 -11.31
C ASP A 196 3.22 -12.58 -10.58
N VAL A 197 2.36 -13.43 -11.13
CA VAL A 197 1.02 -13.72 -10.61
C VAL A 197 1.07 -14.35 -9.21
N ILE A 198 2.15 -15.04 -8.85
CA ILE A 198 2.30 -15.73 -7.56
C ILE A 198 2.47 -14.73 -6.40
N LEU A 199 3.11 -13.59 -6.65
CA LEU A 199 3.39 -12.55 -5.65
C LEU A 199 2.44 -11.35 -5.78
N ALA A 200 1.38 -11.50 -6.58
CA ALA A 200 0.45 -10.44 -6.91
C ALA A 200 -0.48 -10.05 -5.75
N THR A 201 -0.28 -10.52 -4.52
CA THR A 201 -1.16 -10.19 -3.39
C THR A 201 -0.36 -9.80 -2.15
N SER A 202 -0.53 -8.54 -1.73
CA SER A 202 -0.07 -8.05 -0.43
C SER A 202 -1.21 -8.00 0.58
N LEU A 203 -0.87 -8.25 1.85
CA LEU A 203 -1.80 -8.29 2.97
C LEU A 203 -1.35 -7.31 4.05
N LEU A 204 -2.18 -6.33 4.37
CA LEU A 204 -1.98 -5.37 5.44
C LEU A 204 -2.98 -5.63 6.55
N GLU A 205 -2.53 -6.20 7.66
CA GLU A 205 -3.35 -6.46 8.83
C GLU A 205 -3.05 -5.44 9.94
N ALA A 206 -4.10 -4.78 10.44
CA ALA A 206 -4.03 -3.91 11.60
C ALA A 206 -5.14 -4.24 12.61
N SER A 207 -4.79 -4.83 13.74
CA SER A 207 -5.80 -5.34 14.69
C SER A 207 -6.62 -4.23 15.36
N ASN A 208 -6.09 -3.02 15.57
CA ASN A 208 -6.81 -1.95 16.26
C ASN A 208 -7.28 -0.85 15.29
N LEU A 209 -6.36 -0.16 14.60
CA LEU A 209 -6.75 0.94 13.71
C LEU A 209 -5.74 1.25 12.61
N ILE A 210 -6.27 1.75 11.49
CA ILE A 210 -5.54 2.32 10.36
C ILE A 210 -6.04 3.75 10.14
N VAL A 211 -5.15 4.73 10.13
CA VAL A 211 -5.51 6.14 9.90
C VAL A 211 -4.58 6.78 8.87
N LEU A 212 -5.18 7.36 7.83
CA LEU A 212 -4.50 8.15 6.81
C LEU A 212 -4.92 9.62 6.95
N LYS A 213 -3.93 10.52 7.02
CA LYS A 213 -4.11 11.96 7.13
C LYS A 213 -3.15 12.72 6.22
N LYS A 214 -3.53 13.95 5.87
CA LYS A 214 -2.70 14.92 5.12
C LYS A 214 -2.15 14.34 3.80
N SER A 215 -3.03 13.90 2.91
CA SER A 215 -2.63 13.38 1.59
C SER A 215 -1.79 12.10 1.65
N SER A 216 -2.13 11.20 2.57
CA SER A 216 -1.44 9.90 2.69
C SER A 216 -1.97 8.88 1.68
N VAL A 217 -1.05 8.13 1.08
CA VAL A 217 -1.37 7.22 -0.03
C VAL A 217 -0.84 5.82 0.24
N ILE A 218 -1.71 4.82 0.10
CA ILE A 218 -1.33 3.41 -0.05
C ILE A 218 -1.67 3.02 -1.48
N HIS A 219 -0.65 2.68 -2.27
CA HIS A 219 -0.79 2.33 -3.67
C HIS A 219 -0.14 0.98 -3.93
N SER A 220 -0.89 0.09 -4.59
CA SER A 220 -0.41 -1.22 -5.03
C SER A 220 -0.68 -1.42 -6.51
N ASN A 221 0.33 -1.77 -7.30
CA ASN A 221 0.11 -2.16 -8.70
C ASN A 221 -0.47 -3.58 -8.86
N ALA A 222 -0.59 -4.33 -7.77
CA ALA A 222 -1.15 -5.68 -7.70
C ALA A 222 -2.36 -5.75 -6.75
N ASN A 223 -2.80 -6.94 -6.36
CA ASN A 223 -3.90 -7.12 -5.40
C ASN A 223 -3.47 -6.71 -3.99
N LEU A 224 -4.37 -6.06 -3.26
CA LEU A 224 -4.17 -5.59 -1.90
C LEU A 224 -5.34 -6.00 -1.02
N GLY A 225 -5.06 -6.81 0.00
CA GLY A 225 -5.96 -7.05 1.12
C GLY A 225 -5.60 -6.13 2.27
N VAL A 226 -6.58 -5.40 2.81
CA VAL A 226 -6.44 -4.64 4.06
C VAL A 226 -7.45 -5.18 5.07
N HIS A 227 -6.93 -5.69 6.17
CA HIS A 227 -7.69 -6.40 7.19
C HIS A 227 -7.51 -5.65 8.50
N GLY A 228 -8.58 -5.54 9.29
CA GLY A 228 -8.44 -5.02 10.65
C GLY A 228 -9.68 -5.29 11.47
N GLN A 229 -9.58 -5.25 12.80
CA GLN A 229 -10.71 -5.57 13.68
C GLN A 229 -11.38 -4.32 14.27
N GLY A 230 -10.74 -3.15 14.19
CA GLY A 230 -11.29 -1.89 14.67
C GLY A 230 -11.61 -0.91 13.54
N LEU A 231 -10.90 0.21 13.46
CA LEU A 231 -11.25 1.35 12.61
C LEU A 231 -10.30 1.52 11.42
N LEU A 232 -10.85 1.68 10.22
CA LEU A 232 -10.16 2.27 9.07
C LEU A 232 -10.68 3.69 8.86
N ASN A 233 -9.81 4.71 8.93
CA ASN A 233 -10.21 6.10 8.77
C ASN A 233 -9.28 6.87 7.82
N LEU A 234 -9.83 7.29 6.68
CA LEU A 234 -9.20 8.24 5.79
C LEU A 234 -9.81 9.61 6.07
N SER A 235 -8.99 10.59 6.45
CA SER A 235 -9.51 11.89 6.88
C SER A 235 -8.77 13.07 6.26
N GLY A 236 -9.53 13.89 5.54
CA GLY A 236 -9.03 15.05 4.80
C GLY A 236 -8.69 14.75 3.34
N PRO A 237 -8.32 15.79 2.59
CA PRO A 237 -8.11 15.69 1.15
C PRO A 237 -6.85 14.91 0.79
N GLY A 238 -6.90 14.25 -0.36
CA GLY A 238 -5.75 13.57 -0.98
C GLY A 238 -5.39 12.22 -0.37
N ASN A 239 -6.13 11.73 0.64
CA ASN A 239 -5.90 10.39 1.15
C ASN A 239 -6.45 9.34 0.19
N LEU A 240 -5.64 8.33 -0.12
CA LEU A 240 -5.96 7.34 -1.15
C LEU A 240 -5.51 5.96 -0.71
N ILE A 241 -6.41 4.97 -0.85
CA ILE A 241 -6.01 3.57 -0.92
C ILE A 241 -6.44 3.07 -2.28
N GLU A 242 -5.47 2.68 -3.10
CA GLU A 242 -5.72 2.12 -4.41
C GLU A 242 -4.91 0.86 -4.70
N ALA A 243 -5.54 -0.06 -5.40
CA ALA A 243 -4.92 -1.29 -5.85
C ALA A 243 -5.56 -1.78 -7.14
N GLN A 244 -4.89 -2.70 -7.84
CA GLN A 244 -5.49 -3.35 -8.99
C GLN A 244 -6.74 -4.16 -8.61
N ARG A 245 -6.71 -4.75 -7.41
CA ARG A 245 -7.87 -5.28 -6.70
C ARG A 245 -7.74 -4.95 -5.24
N LEU A 246 -8.75 -4.29 -4.67
CA LEU A 246 -8.76 -3.87 -3.28
C LEU A 246 -9.80 -4.67 -2.50
N VAL A 247 -9.39 -5.35 -1.44
CA VAL A 247 -10.28 -6.03 -0.50
C VAL A 247 -10.10 -5.43 0.88
N LEU A 248 -11.15 -4.87 1.45
CA LEU A 248 -11.20 -4.42 2.83
C LEU A 248 -12.04 -5.40 3.63
N SER A 249 -11.52 -5.91 4.74
CA SER A 249 -12.28 -6.88 5.53
C SER A 249 -12.10 -6.80 7.04
N LEU A 250 -13.11 -7.34 7.74
CA LEU A 250 -13.15 -7.56 9.20
C LEU A 250 -13.25 -6.31 10.08
N PHE A 251 -13.26 -5.12 9.48
CA PHE A 251 -13.30 -3.87 10.24
C PHE A 251 -14.60 -3.72 11.02
N TYR A 252 -14.51 -3.24 12.26
CA TYR A 252 -15.69 -2.76 12.96
C TYR A 252 -16.27 -1.54 12.23
N SER A 253 -15.43 -0.58 11.83
CA SER A 253 -15.89 0.61 11.12
C SER A 253 -14.92 1.06 10.04
N ILE A 254 -15.48 1.50 8.91
CA ILE A 254 -14.75 2.15 7.82
C ILE A 254 -15.32 3.56 7.61
N HIS A 255 -14.46 4.55 7.73
CA HIS A 255 -14.77 5.96 7.50
C HIS A 255 -13.93 6.51 6.35
N ILE A 256 -14.60 6.95 5.29
CA ILE A 256 -14.00 7.55 4.11
C ILE A 256 -14.39 9.02 4.12
N GLY A 257 -13.54 9.85 4.71
CA GLY A 257 -13.80 11.28 4.86
C GLY A 257 -13.83 12.03 3.53
N LEU A 258 -14.31 13.27 3.59
CA LEU A 258 -14.37 14.17 2.44
C LEU A 258 -13.04 14.22 1.65
N GLU A 259 -13.14 14.14 0.33
CA GLU A 259 -12.00 14.15 -0.62
C GLU A 259 -10.97 13.01 -0.41
N SER A 260 -11.32 11.99 0.40
CA SER A 260 -10.58 10.72 0.46
C SER A 260 -11.13 9.73 -0.56
N VAL A 261 -10.28 8.82 -1.02
CA VAL A 261 -10.62 7.90 -2.11
C VAL A 261 -10.24 6.47 -1.75
N LEU A 262 -11.18 5.54 -1.95
CA LEU A 262 -10.91 4.13 -2.10
C LEU A 262 -11.11 3.74 -3.55
N ARG A 263 -10.13 3.04 -4.13
CA ARG A 263 -10.17 2.73 -5.56
C ARG A 263 -9.65 1.34 -5.88
N GLY A 264 -10.37 0.66 -6.76
CA GLY A 264 -9.82 -0.48 -7.50
C GLY A 264 -10.68 -0.77 -8.72
N PRO A 265 -10.13 -0.86 -9.94
CA PRO A 265 -8.71 -0.99 -10.26
C PRO A 265 -8.00 0.37 -10.35
N LEU A 266 -6.71 0.36 -10.70
CA LEU A 266 -5.91 1.57 -10.94
C LEU A 266 -6.43 2.32 -12.18
N GLU A 267 -6.48 3.65 -12.09
CA GLU A 267 -7.04 4.51 -13.16
C GLU A 267 -6.19 4.52 -14.44
N ASN A 268 -4.87 4.33 -14.31
CA ASN A 268 -3.92 4.24 -15.42
C ASN A 268 -3.27 2.85 -15.50
N ALA A 269 -4.03 1.79 -15.26
CA ALA A 269 -3.51 0.43 -15.41
C ALA A 269 -3.10 0.20 -16.88
N THR A 270 -1.80 0.20 -17.17
CA THR A 270 -1.30 -0.38 -18.41
C THR A 270 -1.67 -1.85 -18.41
N THR A 271 -2.15 -2.38 -19.54
CA THR A 271 -2.58 -3.77 -19.73
C THR A 271 -1.53 -4.75 -19.22
N ALA A 272 -1.65 -5.14 -17.95
CA ALA A 272 -0.71 -6.00 -17.25
C ALA A 272 -1.45 -7.26 -16.75
N VAL A 273 -0.68 -8.31 -16.51
CA VAL A 273 -1.14 -9.68 -16.19
C VAL A 273 -2.07 -9.73 -14.96
N VAL A 274 -2.02 -8.72 -14.08
CA VAL A 274 -2.81 -8.63 -12.83
C VAL A 274 -4.15 -7.91 -13.01
N THR A 275 -4.50 -7.51 -14.24
CA THR A 275 -5.80 -6.86 -14.51
C THR A 275 -6.95 -7.82 -14.16
N PRO A 276 -7.96 -7.40 -13.35
CA PRO A 276 -9.10 -8.24 -13.03
C PRO A 276 -9.76 -8.71 -14.31
N LYS A 277 -10.02 -10.02 -14.40
CA LYS A 277 -10.83 -10.56 -15.50
C LYS A 277 -12.25 -10.08 -15.26
N LEU A 278 -12.66 -9.09 -16.03
CA LEU A 278 -14.00 -8.51 -15.95
C LEU A 278 -15.07 -9.38 -16.61
N HIS A 279 -14.66 -10.44 -17.32
CA HIS A 279 -15.54 -11.43 -17.96
C HIS A 279 -16.65 -10.79 -18.83
N CYS A 280 -16.27 -9.81 -19.66
CA CYS A 280 -17.17 -8.99 -20.48
C CYS A 280 -18.08 -9.80 -21.43
N GLU A 281 -17.60 -10.97 -21.86
CA GLU A 281 -18.30 -11.87 -22.78
C GLU A 281 -19.14 -12.94 -22.05
N ASN A 282 -19.19 -12.92 -20.73
CA ASN A 282 -19.96 -13.89 -19.97
C ASN A 282 -21.39 -13.39 -19.73
N GLN A 283 -22.38 -14.24 -20.05
CA GLN A 283 -23.80 -13.93 -19.84
C GLN A 283 -24.26 -14.21 -18.42
N ASP A 284 -23.52 -15.07 -17.71
CA ASP A 284 -23.85 -15.50 -16.36
C ASP A 284 -22.92 -14.85 -15.33
N CYS A 285 -23.52 -14.39 -14.24
CA CYS A 285 -22.81 -14.00 -13.05
C CYS A 285 -21.92 -15.13 -12.51
N PRO A 286 -20.63 -14.89 -12.21
CA PRO A 286 -19.81 -15.86 -11.50
C PRO A 286 -20.49 -16.32 -10.20
N ILE A 287 -20.54 -17.63 -9.96
CA ILE A 287 -21.21 -18.20 -8.78
C ILE A 287 -20.61 -17.71 -7.47
N GLU A 288 -19.35 -17.29 -7.50
CA GLU A 288 -18.61 -16.74 -6.38
C GLU A 288 -19.06 -15.30 -6.02
N LEU A 289 -19.78 -14.61 -6.88
CA LEU A 289 -20.47 -13.36 -6.51
C LEU A 289 -21.82 -13.64 -5.85
N HIS A 290 -22.48 -14.75 -6.21
CA HIS A 290 -23.70 -15.20 -5.54
C HIS A 290 -23.42 -15.78 -4.15
N HIS A 291 -22.33 -16.55 -4.05
CA HIS A 291 -21.89 -17.25 -2.85
C HIS A 291 -20.43 -16.88 -2.55
N PRO A 292 -20.16 -15.60 -2.21
CA PRO A 292 -18.80 -15.19 -1.90
C PRO A 292 -18.25 -15.99 -0.71
N PRO A 293 -16.94 -16.26 -0.72
CA PRO A 293 -16.30 -16.98 0.37
C PRO A 293 -16.60 -16.33 1.70
N GLU A 294 -16.97 -17.13 2.70
CA GLU A 294 -17.27 -16.58 4.01
C GLU A 294 -16.05 -15.89 4.63
N ASP A 295 -14.85 -16.34 4.29
CA ASP A 295 -13.57 -15.90 4.84
C ASP A 295 -13.09 -14.54 4.29
N CYS A 296 -13.81 -13.94 3.32
CA CYS A 296 -13.45 -12.65 2.71
C CYS A 296 -12.03 -12.62 2.10
N ASN A 297 -11.48 -13.77 1.73
CA ASN A 297 -10.10 -13.83 1.24
C ASN A 297 -9.94 -13.18 -0.14
N VAL A 298 -8.76 -12.61 -0.38
CA VAL A 298 -8.38 -12.07 -1.69
C VAL A 298 -8.21 -13.22 -2.67
N ASN A 299 -9.23 -13.46 -3.49
CA ASN A 299 -9.15 -14.43 -4.57
C ASN A 299 -9.08 -13.70 -5.91
N SER A 300 -7.98 -13.90 -6.64
CA SER A 300 -7.67 -13.26 -7.93
C SER A 300 -8.57 -13.71 -9.09
N SER A 301 -9.33 -14.79 -8.92
CA SER A 301 -10.26 -15.30 -9.93
C SER A 301 -11.61 -14.56 -9.95
N LEU A 302 -11.90 -13.75 -8.93
CA LEU A 302 -13.19 -13.04 -8.80
C LEU A 302 -13.27 -11.83 -9.74
N SER A 303 -14.46 -11.48 -10.22
CA SER A 303 -14.65 -10.37 -11.19
C SER A 303 -14.71 -8.98 -10.54
N PHE A 304 -14.76 -8.90 -9.21
CA PHE A 304 -14.74 -7.61 -8.54
C PHE A 304 -13.35 -6.99 -8.45
N THR A 305 -13.36 -5.67 -8.37
CA THR A 305 -12.14 -4.86 -8.29
C THR A 305 -12.04 -4.15 -6.95
N LEU A 306 -13.17 -3.93 -6.27
CA LEU A 306 -13.24 -3.45 -4.90
C LEU A 306 -14.26 -4.27 -4.11
N GLN A 307 -13.84 -4.91 -3.01
CA GLN A 307 -14.73 -5.62 -2.09
C GLN A 307 -14.58 -5.06 -0.67
N ILE A 308 -15.71 -4.83 0.00
CA ILE A 308 -15.76 -4.52 1.42
C ILE A 308 -16.57 -5.63 2.11
N CYS A 309 -15.95 -6.35 3.03
CA CYS A 309 -16.44 -7.63 3.52
C CYS A 309 -16.41 -7.75 5.04
N ARG A 310 -17.52 -8.20 5.66
CA ARG A 310 -17.66 -8.32 7.13
C ARG A 310 -17.31 -7.02 7.85
N VAL A 311 -18.14 -6.00 7.65
CA VAL A 311 -17.97 -4.68 8.27
C VAL A 311 -19.29 -4.28 8.94
N GLU A 312 -19.23 -3.82 10.20
CA GLU A 312 -20.44 -3.37 10.88
C GLU A 312 -20.93 -2.04 10.28
N ASP A 313 -20.10 -1.00 10.30
CA ASP A 313 -20.52 0.34 9.87
C ASP A 313 -19.57 0.95 8.83
N ILE A 314 -20.13 1.33 7.67
CA ILE A 314 -19.42 2.03 6.59
C ILE A 314 -20.01 3.42 6.42
N THR A 315 -19.19 4.45 6.56
CA THR A 315 -19.57 5.86 6.33
C THR A 315 -18.75 6.45 5.19
N VAL A 316 -19.45 6.96 4.18
CA VAL A 316 -18.85 7.48 2.94
C VAL A 316 -19.17 8.97 2.81
N GLU A 317 -18.17 9.82 3.02
CA GLU A 317 -18.18 11.26 2.70
C GLU A 317 -17.32 11.60 1.48
N GLY A 318 -16.34 10.74 1.16
CA GLY A 318 -15.47 10.83 -0.01
C GLY A 318 -15.92 9.94 -1.17
N LEU A 319 -14.98 9.32 -1.89
CA LEU A 319 -15.24 8.53 -3.09
C LEU A 319 -14.83 7.06 -2.91
N ILE A 320 -15.76 6.15 -3.17
CA ILE A 320 -15.47 4.74 -3.48
C ILE A 320 -15.62 4.58 -4.99
N LYS A 321 -14.56 4.16 -5.69
CA LYS A 321 -14.58 3.96 -7.14
C LYS A 321 -14.15 2.54 -7.50
N GLY A 322 -14.95 1.81 -8.27
CA GLY A 322 -14.54 0.50 -8.79
C GLY A 322 -15.13 0.14 -10.16
N SER A 323 -14.77 -1.02 -10.71
CA SER A 323 -15.47 -1.62 -11.86
C SER A 323 -16.66 -2.45 -11.38
N VAL A 324 -16.41 -3.32 -10.39
CA VAL A 324 -17.45 -3.89 -9.54
C VAL A 324 -17.13 -3.57 -8.08
N VAL A 325 -18.02 -2.83 -7.44
CA VAL A 325 -17.94 -2.53 -6.00
C VAL A 325 -18.87 -3.50 -5.28
N HIS A 326 -18.29 -4.42 -4.50
CA HIS A 326 -19.03 -5.48 -3.81
C HIS A 326 -19.03 -5.28 -2.29
N PHE A 327 -20.20 -5.12 -1.70
CA PHE A 327 -20.39 -5.09 -0.25
C PHE A 327 -20.96 -6.41 0.23
N HIS A 328 -20.15 -7.18 0.96
CA HIS A 328 -20.54 -8.48 1.49
C HIS A 328 -20.60 -8.46 3.02
N ARG A 329 -21.73 -8.87 3.62
CA ARG A 329 -21.93 -8.86 5.08
C ARG A 329 -21.58 -7.49 5.70
N ALA A 330 -21.98 -6.42 5.02
CA ALA A 330 -21.97 -5.08 5.57
C ALA A 330 -23.31 -4.83 6.27
N ARG A 331 -23.30 -4.44 7.53
CA ARG A 331 -24.54 -4.24 8.30
C ARG A 331 -25.19 -2.88 7.98
N THR A 332 -24.41 -1.80 8.04
CA THR A 332 -24.86 -0.44 7.73
C THR A 332 -23.95 0.21 6.70
N ILE A 333 -24.55 0.79 5.66
CA ILE A 333 -23.85 1.67 4.71
C ILE A 333 -24.54 3.03 4.72
N SER A 334 -23.84 4.05 5.19
CA SER A 334 -24.28 5.44 5.17
C SER A 334 -23.46 6.22 4.16
N VAL A 335 -24.12 6.70 3.12
CA VAL A 335 -23.52 7.59 2.13
C VAL A 335 -23.99 9.00 2.47
N GLN A 336 -23.05 9.87 2.85
CA GLN A 336 -23.36 11.27 3.16
C GLN A 336 -23.62 12.06 1.88
N SER A 337 -24.16 13.27 2.00
CA SER A 337 -24.49 14.12 0.83
C SER A 337 -23.29 14.45 -0.08
N SER A 338 -22.07 14.41 0.46
CA SER A 338 -20.82 14.58 -0.30
C SER A 338 -20.22 13.26 -0.80
N GLY A 339 -20.69 12.13 -0.27
CA GLY A 339 -20.17 10.80 -0.55
C GLY A 339 -20.62 10.26 -1.89
N ILE A 340 -19.73 9.56 -2.58
CA ILE A 340 -19.99 8.96 -3.89
C ILE A 340 -19.49 7.52 -3.89
N ILE A 341 -20.35 6.60 -4.31
CA ILE A 341 -19.96 5.24 -4.70
C ILE A 341 -20.18 5.14 -6.22
N SER A 342 -19.11 4.96 -6.98
CA SER A 342 -19.16 4.93 -8.44
C SER A 342 -18.58 3.63 -8.97
N ALA A 343 -19.34 2.99 -9.86
CA ALA A 343 -18.84 1.89 -10.69
C ALA A 343 -18.55 2.32 -12.14
N SER A 344 -18.68 3.60 -12.46
CA SER A 344 -18.72 4.09 -13.83
C SER A 344 -17.34 4.16 -14.47
N GLY A 345 -17.23 3.75 -15.74
CA GLY A 345 -16.06 4.01 -16.56
C GLY A 345 -14.83 3.15 -16.24
N MET A 346 -14.98 2.06 -15.47
CA MET A 346 -13.86 1.16 -15.15
C MET A 346 -14.11 -0.31 -15.44
N GLY A 347 -15.30 -0.72 -15.91
CA GLY A 347 -15.53 -2.10 -16.38
C GLY A 347 -15.28 -2.26 -17.88
N CYS A 348 -16.17 -2.93 -18.61
CA CYS A 348 -15.94 -3.22 -20.03
C CYS A 348 -16.56 -2.16 -20.95
N THR A 349 -15.81 -1.75 -21.96
CA THR A 349 -16.24 -0.84 -23.06
C THR A 349 -17.11 -1.55 -24.10
N GLY A 350 -17.02 -2.89 -24.19
CA GLY A 350 -17.89 -3.75 -24.99
C GLY A 350 -18.58 -4.85 -24.17
N GLY A 351 -18.77 -6.01 -24.78
CA GLY A 351 -19.35 -7.20 -24.16
C GLY A 351 -20.67 -7.65 -24.79
N VAL A 352 -21.24 -8.72 -24.23
CA VAL A 352 -22.36 -9.47 -24.83
C VAL A 352 -23.58 -8.61 -25.15
N GLY A 353 -23.92 -7.66 -24.29
CA GLY A 353 -25.00 -6.71 -24.53
C GLY A 353 -24.50 -5.30 -24.73
N GLY A 354 -23.29 -5.14 -25.28
CA GLY A 354 -22.78 -3.85 -25.68
C GLY A 354 -23.72 -3.18 -26.69
N GLY A 355 -23.74 -1.85 -26.69
CA GLY A 355 -24.43 -1.09 -27.73
C GLY A 355 -23.84 -1.36 -29.12
N HIS A 356 -24.36 -0.66 -30.11
CA HIS A 356 -23.83 -0.66 -31.46
C HIS A 356 -23.61 0.78 -31.90
N VAL A 357 -22.50 1.02 -32.59
CA VAL A 357 -22.21 2.30 -33.23
C VAL A 357 -22.25 2.13 -34.73
N LEU A 358 -23.06 2.93 -35.41
CA LEU A 358 -23.06 3.05 -36.87
C LEU A 358 -22.87 4.52 -37.23
N SER A 359 -21.74 4.85 -37.87
CA SER A 359 -21.33 6.22 -38.16
C SER A 359 -21.25 7.10 -36.91
N ASN A 360 -22.19 8.03 -36.70
CA ASN A 360 -22.27 8.91 -35.53
C ASN A 360 -23.47 8.58 -34.61
N VAL A 361 -24.13 7.44 -34.82
CA VAL A 361 -25.31 7.03 -34.05
C VAL A 361 -24.93 5.85 -33.18
N GLY A 362 -24.99 6.03 -31.87
CA GLY A 362 -24.76 4.98 -30.87
C GLY A 362 -26.07 4.54 -30.23
N SER A 363 -26.20 3.23 -30.00
CA SER A 363 -27.31 2.64 -29.24
C SER A 363 -26.86 2.22 -27.83
N GLY A 364 -27.83 1.94 -26.96
CA GLY A 364 -27.56 1.58 -25.55
C GLY A 364 -27.26 0.09 -25.36
N GLY A 365 -26.55 -0.24 -24.28
CA GLY A 365 -26.33 -1.62 -23.84
C GLY A 365 -27.56 -2.25 -23.17
N GLY A 366 -27.57 -3.58 -23.05
CA GLY A 366 -28.74 -4.41 -22.70
C GLY A 366 -28.62 -5.27 -21.44
N HIS A 367 -28.03 -4.77 -20.36
CA HIS A 367 -28.04 -5.50 -19.07
C HIS A 367 -29.44 -5.48 -18.44
N GLY A 368 -29.96 -6.65 -18.07
CA GLY A 368 -31.27 -6.79 -17.43
C GLY A 368 -32.47 -6.51 -18.34
N GLY A 369 -32.26 -6.29 -19.64
CA GLY A 369 -33.30 -5.97 -20.63
C GLY A 369 -32.72 -5.61 -21.99
N LYS A 370 -33.55 -5.35 -23.01
CA LYS A 370 -33.02 -4.99 -24.34
C LYS A 370 -32.48 -3.56 -24.31
N GLY A 371 -31.30 -3.34 -24.90
CA GLY A 371 -30.71 -2.01 -25.02
C GLY A 371 -31.57 -1.06 -25.86
N GLY A 372 -31.50 0.23 -25.53
CA GLY A 372 -32.26 1.28 -26.23
C GLY A 372 -31.78 1.53 -27.65
N LEU A 373 -32.72 1.77 -28.58
CA LEU A 373 -32.46 2.19 -29.95
C LEU A 373 -31.83 3.60 -29.97
N GLY A 374 -30.72 3.77 -30.69
CA GLY A 374 -30.14 5.07 -30.97
C GLY A 374 -30.62 5.59 -32.33
N CYS A 375 -31.18 6.79 -32.41
CA CYS A 375 -31.60 7.38 -33.69
C CYS A 375 -31.09 8.81 -33.83
N TYR A 376 -30.54 9.14 -35.00
CA TYR A 376 -30.18 10.51 -35.36
C TYR A 376 -30.42 10.73 -36.86
N ASN A 377 -31.09 11.83 -37.18
CA ASN A 377 -31.37 12.27 -38.55
C ASN A 377 -31.97 11.19 -39.47
N GLY A 378 -32.89 10.36 -38.92
CA GLY A 378 -33.56 9.28 -39.65
C GLY A 378 -32.76 7.97 -39.78
N SER A 379 -31.49 7.95 -39.35
CA SER A 379 -30.71 6.73 -39.19
C SER A 379 -30.88 6.18 -37.78
N CYS A 380 -31.17 4.90 -37.63
CA CYS A 380 -31.36 4.24 -36.35
C CYS A 380 -30.50 2.98 -36.22
N VAL A 381 -30.04 2.71 -35.01
CA VAL A 381 -29.18 1.58 -34.65
C VAL A 381 -29.83 0.85 -33.49
N GLU A 382 -30.04 -0.46 -33.63
CA GLU A 382 -30.57 -1.32 -32.56
C GLU A 382 -29.66 -1.31 -31.33
N GLY A 383 -30.27 -1.31 -30.15
CA GLY A 383 -29.55 -1.50 -28.89
C GLY A 383 -29.03 -2.92 -28.73
N GLY A 384 -28.11 -3.08 -27.77
CA GLY A 384 -27.56 -4.37 -27.40
C GLY A 384 -28.63 -5.39 -27.03
N ILE A 385 -28.30 -6.68 -27.19
CA ILE A 385 -29.18 -7.78 -26.81
C ILE A 385 -29.41 -7.80 -25.29
N SER A 386 -30.56 -8.34 -24.87
CA SER A 386 -30.81 -8.59 -23.45
C SER A 386 -29.87 -9.67 -22.92
N TYR A 387 -29.18 -9.39 -21.82
CA TYR A 387 -28.39 -10.39 -21.08
C TYR A 387 -28.32 -10.03 -19.58
N GLY A 388 -27.82 -10.97 -18.76
CA GLY A 388 -27.69 -10.78 -17.32
C GLY A 388 -29.02 -10.63 -16.60
N ASN A 389 -28.96 -10.14 -15.36
CA ASN A 389 -30.12 -10.00 -14.48
C ASN A 389 -30.29 -8.56 -14.00
N ALA A 390 -31.47 -7.96 -14.21
CA ALA A 390 -31.76 -6.59 -13.77
C ALA A 390 -31.57 -6.35 -12.26
N ASN A 391 -31.65 -7.42 -11.45
CA ASN A 391 -31.48 -7.35 -10.00
C ASN A 391 -30.06 -7.66 -9.53
N LEU A 392 -29.15 -8.06 -10.42
CA LEU A 392 -27.79 -8.45 -10.06
C LEU A 392 -26.78 -7.93 -11.10
N PRO A 393 -26.18 -6.74 -10.89
CA PRO A 393 -25.29 -6.12 -11.86
C PRO A 393 -23.85 -6.65 -11.73
N CYS A 394 -23.67 -7.95 -11.96
CA CYS A 394 -22.35 -8.58 -11.93
C CYS A 394 -21.79 -8.90 -13.32
N GLU A 395 -22.64 -8.94 -14.35
CA GLU A 395 -22.22 -9.18 -15.72
C GLU A 395 -21.83 -7.87 -16.42
N LEU A 396 -20.53 -7.64 -16.55
CA LEU A 396 -19.97 -6.39 -17.07
C LEU A 396 -19.99 -6.25 -18.61
N GLY A 397 -21.02 -6.76 -19.28
CA GLY A 397 -21.11 -6.79 -20.75
C GLY A 397 -21.84 -5.63 -21.45
N SER A 398 -22.09 -4.49 -20.79
CA SER A 398 -22.92 -3.37 -21.30
C SER A 398 -22.16 -2.07 -21.51
N GLY A 399 -21.06 -2.10 -22.26
CA GLY A 399 -20.37 -0.89 -22.69
C GLY A 399 -21.02 -0.22 -23.92
N SER A 400 -20.48 0.92 -24.35
CA SER A 400 -21.00 1.72 -25.47
C SER A 400 -20.74 1.14 -26.86
N GLY A 401 -20.18 -0.07 -26.97
CA GLY A 401 -20.36 -0.86 -28.18
C GLY A 401 -19.52 -0.45 -29.38
N ASP A 402 -18.25 -0.10 -29.16
CA ASP A 402 -17.14 -0.21 -30.11
C ASP A 402 -15.83 0.14 -29.36
N GLU A 403 -14.96 -0.84 -29.12
CA GLU A 403 -13.70 -0.61 -28.40
C GLU A 403 -12.70 0.24 -29.20
N SER A 404 -12.90 0.38 -30.51
CA SER A 404 -11.99 1.10 -31.41
C SER A 404 -12.19 2.63 -31.43
N LEU A 405 -13.28 3.11 -30.83
CA LEU A 405 -13.60 4.53 -30.72
C LEU A 405 -13.06 5.13 -29.41
N ALA A 406 -12.43 6.30 -29.51
CA ALA A 406 -11.83 7.01 -28.37
C ALA A 406 -12.86 7.46 -27.32
N ASP A 407 -14.12 7.62 -27.71
CA ASP A 407 -15.23 8.04 -26.83
C ASP A 407 -16.03 6.84 -26.26
N SER A 408 -15.46 5.63 -26.28
CA SER A 408 -16.12 4.46 -25.73
C SER A 408 -16.21 4.52 -24.19
N THR A 409 -17.40 4.28 -23.65
CA THR A 409 -17.67 4.28 -22.22
C THR A 409 -17.78 2.85 -21.69
N ALA A 410 -17.13 2.60 -20.56
CA ALA A 410 -17.20 1.31 -19.88
C ALA A 410 -18.39 1.20 -18.91
N GLY A 411 -19.10 0.07 -18.98
CA GLY A 411 -20.12 -0.33 -18.01
C GLY A 411 -19.49 -0.84 -16.70
N GLY A 412 -20.24 -0.83 -15.61
CA GLY A 412 -19.77 -1.26 -14.28
C GLY A 412 -20.93 -1.72 -13.40
N GLY A 413 -20.63 -2.27 -12.23
CA GLY A 413 -21.63 -2.80 -11.30
C GLY A 413 -21.40 -2.40 -9.85
N ILE A 414 -22.48 -2.19 -9.10
CA ILE A 414 -22.43 -2.11 -7.63
C ILE A 414 -23.32 -3.21 -7.09
N ILE A 415 -22.74 -4.09 -6.27
CA ILE A 415 -23.43 -5.23 -5.69
C ILE A 415 -23.45 -5.03 -4.17
N GLY A 416 -24.64 -4.82 -3.62
CA GLY A 416 -24.84 -4.70 -2.19
C GLY A 416 -25.74 -5.82 -1.67
N GLY A 417 -25.27 -6.55 -0.66
CA GLY A 417 -26.09 -7.52 0.09
C GLY A 417 -25.64 -8.96 -0.07
N SER A 418 -26.08 -9.81 0.86
CA SER A 418 -25.92 -11.27 0.77
C SER A 418 -27.31 -11.88 0.54
N ILE A 419 -27.39 -12.95 -0.26
CA ILE A 419 -28.63 -13.75 -0.40
C ILE A 419 -29.12 -14.27 0.98
N VAL A 420 -28.20 -14.37 1.97
CA VAL A 420 -28.48 -14.87 3.32
C VAL A 420 -28.71 -13.76 4.35
N HIS A 421 -28.13 -12.57 4.15
CA HIS A 421 -28.25 -11.44 5.08
C HIS A 421 -28.65 -10.18 4.31
N HIS A 422 -29.83 -9.66 4.61
CA HIS A 422 -30.29 -8.38 4.10
C HIS A 422 -29.38 -7.25 4.59
N LEU A 423 -29.02 -6.34 3.68
CA LEU A 423 -28.58 -5.00 4.06
C LEU A 423 -29.67 -4.41 4.96
N VAL A 424 -29.32 -4.05 6.20
CA VAL A 424 -30.31 -3.61 7.18
C VAL A 424 -30.81 -2.21 6.81
N THR A 425 -29.90 -1.33 6.38
CA THR A 425 -30.23 0.04 5.97
C THR A 425 -29.18 0.57 4.99
N ILE A 426 -29.62 1.18 3.88
CA ILE A 426 -28.83 2.15 3.11
C ILE A 426 -29.45 3.52 3.39
N LEU A 427 -28.69 4.41 4.01
CA LEU A 427 -29.07 5.81 4.17
C LEU A 427 -28.37 6.59 3.07
N LEU A 428 -29.17 7.18 2.16
CA LEU A 428 -28.75 8.08 1.09
C LEU A 428 -28.97 9.54 1.48
#